data_AF-A0A6A6RHM5-F1
#
_entry.id   AF-A0A6A6RHM5-F1
#
_cell.length_a   1.000
_cell.length_b   1.000
_cell.length_c   1.000
_cell.angle_alpha   90.00
_cell.angle_beta   90.00
_cell.angle_gamma   90.00
#
_symmetry.space_group_name_H-M   'P 1'
#
loop_
_entity.id
_entity.type
_entity.pdbx_description
1 polymer ?
#
loop_
_entity_poly.entity_id
_entity_poly.type
_entity_poly.pdbx_seq_one_letter_code
_entity_poly.pdbx_strand_id
1 'polypeptide(L)' 'LQIIFKMATIELTPEKPEFPTGGWHVEGMMTKHIVATTLYYTSSSDISTSHLSFRM' A
#
# COMPACT_ATOMS: atom_id res chain seq x y z
N LEU A 1 -13.18 -18.37 -2.00
CA LEU A 1 -12.80 -17.01 -2.40
C LEU A 1 -11.84 -16.47 -1.34
N GLN A 2 -10.66 -15.96 -1.71
CA GLN A 2 -9.76 -15.32 -0.75
C GLN A 2 -9.53 -13.86 -1.14
N ILE A 3 -9.62 -12.98 -0.15
CA ILE A 3 -9.43 -11.53 -0.29
C ILE A 3 -8.40 -11.11 0.75
N ILE A 4 -7.41 -10.32 0.32
CA ILE A 4 -6.46 -9.68 1.22
C ILE A 4 -6.88 -8.23 1.41
N PHE A 5 -7.07 -7.84 2.67
CA PHE A 5 -7.34 -6.47 3.07
C PHE A 5 -6.14 -5.95 3.85
N LYS A 6 -5.54 -4.85 3.38
CA LYS A 6 -4.41 -4.20 4.04
C LYS A 6 -4.80 -2.80 4.48
N MET A 7 -4.50 -2.51 5.74
CA MET A 7 -4.55 -1.18 6.32
C MET A 7 -3.13 -0.75 6.65
N ALA A 8 -2.77 0.45 6.20
CA ALA A 8 -1.48 1.04 6.49
C ALA A 8 -1.71 2.49 6.93
N THR A 9 -1.00 2.88 7.98
CA THR A 9 -0.93 4.26 8.45
C THR A 9 0.49 4.75 8.24
N ILE A 10 0.64 5.90 7.62
CA ILE A 10 1.92 6.55 7.37
C ILE A 10 1.86 7.92 8.03
N GLU A 11 2.79 8.20 8.93
CA GLU A 11 2.95 9.48 9.59
C GLU A 11 4.29 10.08 9.15
N LEU A 12 4.24 11.27 8.56
CA LEU A 12 5.40 12.03 8.10
C LEU A 12 5.56 13.25 9.01
N THR A 13 6.79 13.56 9.40
CA THR A 13 7.12 14.76 10.18
C THR A 13 8.18 15.57 9.44
N PRO A 14 8.42 16.84 9.79
CA PRO A 14 9.51 17.61 9.20
C PRO A 14 10.89 16.93 9.33
N GLU A 15 11.11 16.19 10.42
CA GLU A 15 12.35 15.43 10.68
C GLU A 15 12.39 14.10 9.91
N LYS A 16 11.22 13.59 9.49
CA LYS A 16 11.06 12.36 8.70
C LYS A 16 9.99 12.57 7.61
N PRO A 17 10.30 13.37 6.59
CA PRO A 17 9.31 13.79 5.59
C PRO A 17 9.04 12.73 4.53
N GLU A 18 9.85 11.67 4.50
CA GLU A 18 9.78 10.64 3.46
C GLU A 18 9.36 9.30 4.04
N PHE A 19 8.36 8.70 3.40
CA PHE A 19 8.09 7.28 3.55
C PHE A 19 9.00 6.53 2.57
N PRO A 20 9.90 5.65 3.05
CA PRO A 20 10.80 4.93 2.16
C PRO A 20 9.99 4.11 1.17
N THR A 21 10.30 4.27 -0.12
CA THR A 21 9.73 3.42 -1.16
C THR A 21 10.21 2.00 -0.91
N GLY A 22 9.36 1.18 -0.29
CA GLY A 22 9.62 -0.24 -0.14
C GLY A 22 9.82 -0.90 -1.50
N GLY A 23 10.59 -1.98 -1.54
CA GLY A 23 10.69 -2.80 -2.76
C GLY A 23 9.33 -3.35 -3.20
N TRP A 24 9.25 -3.82 -4.44
CA TRP A 24 8.05 -4.47 -4.96
C TRP A 24 7.60 -5.62 -4.05
N HIS A 25 6.32 -5.59 -3.67
CA HIS A 25 5.70 -6.61 -2.84
C HIS A 25 4.73 -7.46 -3.66
N VAL A 26 4.82 -8.78 -3.51
CA VAL A 26 3.91 -9.74 -4.15
C VAL A 26 2.82 -10.15 -3.16
N GLU A 27 1.59 -9.75 -3.46
CA GLU A 27 0.42 -9.96 -2.60
C GLU A 27 -0.09 -11.42 -2.60
N GLY A 28 0.20 -12.18 -3.67
CA GLY A 28 -0.37 -13.50 -3.85
C GLY A 28 0.47 -14.42 -4.73
N MET A 29 0.24 -15.72 -4.58
CA MET A 29 0.79 -16.77 -5.45
C MET A 29 -0.37 -17.51 -6.11
N MET A 30 -0.14 -18.10 -7.29
CA MET A 30 -1.16 -18.83 -8.06
C MET A 30 -1.90 -19.90 -7.24
N THR A 31 -1.24 -20.50 -6.26
CA THR A 31 -1.82 -21.53 -5.38
C THR A 31 -2.81 -20.97 -4.34
N LYS A 32 -2.76 -19.68 -4.04
CA LYS A 32 -3.57 -19.07 -2.96
C LYS A 32 -4.99 -18.70 -3.37
N HIS A 33 -5.37 -18.87 -4.64
CA HIS A 33 -6.73 -18.58 -5.14
C HIS A 33 -7.26 -17.20 -4.68
N ILE A 34 -6.36 -16.22 -4.63
CA ILE A 34 -6.66 -14.83 -4.26
C ILE A 34 -7.35 -14.19 -5.46
N VAL A 35 -8.54 -13.62 -5.23
CA VAL A 35 -9.34 -13.04 -6.30
C VAL A 35 -9.27 -11.51 -6.33
N ALA A 36 -8.83 -10.88 -5.24
CA ALA A 36 -8.73 -9.44 -5.11
C ALA A 36 -7.74 -9.02 -4.01
N THR A 37 -7.14 -7.84 -4.19
CA THR A 37 -6.40 -7.10 -3.16
C THR A 37 -6.92 -5.67 -3.14
N THR A 38 -7.15 -5.14 -1.94
CA THR A 38 -7.62 -3.76 -1.75
C THR A 38 -6.69 -3.03 -0.79
N LEU A 39 -6.34 -1.80 -1.15
CA LEU A 39 -5.65 -0.84 -0.29
C LEU A 39 -6.56 0.38 -0.11
N TYR A 40 -6.78 0.78 1.15
CA TYR A 40 -7.65 1.91 1.47
C TYR A 40 -6.92 2.90 2.38
N TYR A 41 -6.85 4.16 1.94
CA TYR A 41 -6.31 5.27 2.72
C TYR A 41 -7.47 6.00 3.40
N THR A 42 -7.56 5.86 4.73
CA THR A 42 -8.66 6.42 5.53
C THR A 42 -8.59 7.93 5.68
N SER A 43 -7.38 8.49 5.67
CA SER A 43 -7.13 9.92 5.84
C SER A 43 -5.75 10.28 5.26
N SER A 44 -5.66 11.49 4.71
CA SER A 44 -4.44 12.04 4.11
C SER A 44 -4.49 13.55 4.27
N SER A 45 -3.55 14.13 4.99
CA SER A 45 -3.40 15.58 5.16
C SER A 45 -1.93 15.94 5.10
N ASP A 46 -1.62 17.17 4.66
CA ASP A 46 -0.27 17.75 4.73
C ASP A 46 0.84 16.93 4.02
N ILE A 47 0.46 16.15 2.99
CA ILE A 47 1.38 15.38 2.15
C ILE A 47 1.34 15.87 0.69
N SER A 48 2.46 15.71 -0.02
CA SER A 48 2.47 15.81 -1.48
C SER A 48 1.62 14.70 -2.11
N THR A 49 1.28 14.84 -3.38
CA THR A 49 0.52 13.82 -4.12
C THR A 49 1.16 12.43 -3.97
N SER A 50 0.38 11.47 -3.49
CA SER A 50 0.78 10.08 -3.35
C SER A 50 0.60 9.33 -4.68
N HIS A 51 1.57 8.48 -5.02
CA HIS A 51 1.55 7.68 -6.24
C HIS A 51 1.65 6.19 -5.90
N LEU A 52 0.80 5.38 -6.53
CA LEU A 52 0.81 3.93 -6.41
C LEU A 52 1.02 3.30 -7.79
N SER A 53 2.00 2.41 -7.89
CA SER A 53 2.31 1.70 -9.13
C SER A 53 1.98 0.22 -8.98
N PHE A 54 1.43 -0.37 -10.03
CA PHE A 54 1.10 -1.79 -10.10
C PHE A 54 1.93 -2.47 -11.18
N ARG A 55 2.28 -3.73 -10.95
CA ARG A 55 2.98 -4.59 -11.92
C ARG A 55 2.34 -5.98 -11.94
N MET A 56 2.24 -6.56 -13.13
CA MET A 56 1.93 -7.98 -13.35
C MET A 56 3.20 -8.78 -13.56
#